data_AF-A0A238HJ80-F1
#
_entry.id   AF-A0A238HJ80-F1
#
_cell.length_a   1.000
_cell.length_b   1.000
_cell.length_c   1.000
_cell.angle_alpha   90.00
_cell.angle_beta   90.00
_cell.angle_gamma   90.00
#
_symmetry.space_group_name_H-M   'P 1'
#
loop_
_entity.id
_entity.type
_entity.pdbx_description
1 polymer ?
#
loop_
_entity_poly.entity_id
_entity_poly.type
_entity_poly.pdbx_seq_one_letter_code
_entity_poly.pdbx_strand_id
1 'polypeptide(L)'
;MHKIKLSKLVKQLSSIDAPLDDTWQTRIDELLSNAPFQATLGTIGGGNHFAESQAVDKIYMPEKLPKNFNPQCLQLVVHSGSRGLGQQILRTHVDKFSHTGLADLAYSDKATFRLHFVFKINFYG
;
A
#
# COMPACT_ATOMS: atom_id res chain seq x y z
N MET A 1 12.77 -30.50 8.67
CA MET A 1 12.00 -29.30 9.07
C MET A 1 12.98 -28.24 9.57
N HIS A 2 13.27 -27.21 8.77
CA HIS A 2 14.09 -26.10 9.25
C HIS A 2 13.24 -25.29 10.23
N LYS A 3 13.58 -25.32 11.53
CA LYS A 3 12.93 -24.49 12.55
C LYS A 3 13.28 -23.03 12.26
N ILE A 4 12.43 -22.32 11.51
CA ILE A 4 12.59 -20.89 11.33
C ILE A 4 12.34 -20.23 12.69
N LYS A 5 13.31 -19.46 13.16
CA LYS A 5 13.19 -18.75 14.44
C LYS A 5 12.15 -17.65 14.28
N LEU A 6 10.94 -17.87 14.80
CA LEU A 6 9.83 -16.92 14.77
C LEU A 6 10.24 -15.51 15.25
N SER A 7 11.12 -15.45 16.26
CA SER A 7 11.69 -14.19 16.76
C SER A 7 12.51 -13.39 15.74
N LYS A 8 13.17 -14.04 14.77
CA LYS A 8 13.87 -13.35 13.68
C LYS A 8 12.90 -12.79 12.64
N LEU A 9 11.88 -13.56 12.27
CA LEU A 9 10.82 -13.11 11.36
C LEU A 9 10.06 -11.91 11.95
N VAL A 10 9.70 -11.98 13.23
CA VAL A 10 9.01 -10.88 13.92
C VAL A 10 9.86 -9.61 13.94
N LYS A 11 11.18 -9.72 14.16
CA LYS A 11 12.10 -8.57 14.07
C LYS A 11 12.28 -8.03 12.66
N GLN A 12 12.17 -8.88 11.63
CA GLN A 12 12.26 -8.43 10.23
C GLN A 12 10.97 -7.73 9.80
N LEU A 13 9.82 -8.18 10.30
CA LEU A 13 8.50 -7.61 9.99
C LEU A 13 8.14 -6.41 10.87
N SER A 14 8.81 -6.19 11.99
CA SER A 14 8.48 -5.09 12.92
C SER A 14 8.63 -3.68 12.31
N SER A 15 9.37 -3.54 11.22
CA SER A 15 9.57 -2.25 10.52
C SER A 15 8.60 -2.03 9.36
N ILE A 16 7.65 -2.94 9.12
CA ILE A 16 6.76 -2.86 7.96
C ILE A 16 5.79 -1.67 8.00
N ASP A 17 5.45 -1.19 9.21
CA ASP A 17 4.57 -0.04 9.42
C ASP A 17 5.35 1.25 9.74
N ALA A 18 6.67 1.22 9.61
CA ALA A 18 7.48 2.41 9.82
C ALA A 18 7.32 3.38 8.63
N PRO A 19 7.37 4.70 8.87
CA PRO A 19 7.48 5.68 7.80
C PRO A 19 8.66 5.40 6.87
N LEU A 20 8.59 5.93 5.65
CA LEU A 20 9.74 5.94 4.76
C LEU A 20 10.91 6.68 5.42
N ASP A 21 12.11 6.17 5.19
CA ASP A 21 13.33 6.83 5.64
C ASP A 21 13.69 8.03 4.74
N ASP A 22 14.65 8.84 5.20
CA ASP A 22 15.05 10.09 4.55
C ASP A 22 15.53 9.93 3.09
N THR A 23 15.88 8.71 2.66
CA THR A 23 16.28 8.46 1.27
C THR A 23 15.14 8.71 0.28
N TRP A 24 13.90 8.69 0.75
CA TRP A 24 12.71 8.95 -0.05
C TRP A 24 12.33 10.42 -0.11
N GLN A 25 12.89 11.28 0.74
CA GLN A 25 12.41 12.65 0.94
C GLN A 25 12.40 13.46 -0.36
N THR A 26 13.49 13.42 -1.15
CA THR A 26 13.56 14.09 -2.46
C THR A 26 12.41 13.65 -3.38
N ARG A 27 12.12 12.35 -3.41
CA ARG A 27 11.05 11.80 -4.27
C ARG A 27 9.65 12.14 -3.76
N ILE A 28 9.48 12.21 -2.44
CA ILE A 28 8.24 12.63 -1.80
C ILE A 28 7.96 14.11 -2.12
N ASP A 29 8.98 14.97 -2.03
CA ASP A 29 8.84 16.40 -2.29
C ASP A 29 8.55 16.71 -3.77
N GLU A 30 9.14 15.95 -4.70
CA GLU A 30 8.80 16.02 -6.13
C GLU A 30 7.33 15.70 -6.41
N LEU A 31 6.74 14.75 -5.67
CA LEU A 31 5.40 14.22 -5.93
C LEU A 31 4.31 14.94 -5.13
N LEU A 32 4.62 15.38 -3.91
CA LEU A 32 3.66 15.81 -2.90
C LEU A 32 4.20 16.99 -2.09
N SER A 33 4.73 18.03 -2.76
CA SER A 33 5.35 19.19 -2.11
C SER A 33 4.47 19.79 -1.01
N ASN A 34 4.98 19.85 0.22
CA ASN A 34 4.30 20.39 1.41
C ASN A 34 2.95 19.75 1.78
N ALA A 35 2.71 18.49 1.40
CA ALA A 35 1.48 17.80 1.78
C ALA A 35 1.48 17.44 3.28
N PRO A 36 0.38 17.69 4.03
CA PRO A 36 0.34 17.46 5.48
C PRO A 36 0.43 15.98 5.88
N PHE A 37 0.29 15.06 4.91
CA PHE A 37 0.33 13.62 5.12
C PHE A 37 1.64 12.96 4.66
N GLN A 38 2.66 13.72 4.25
CA GLN A 38 3.94 13.17 3.80
C GLN A 38 4.55 12.18 4.83
N ALA A 39 4.51 12.53 6.12
CA ALA A 39 5.06 11.70 7.21
C ALA A 39 4.34 10.35 7.40
N THR A 40 3.16 10.17 6.79
CA THR A 40 2.39 8.92 6.86
C THR A 40 2.61 8.01 5.66
N LEU A 41 3.38 8.46 4.66
CA LEU A 41 3.69 7.64 3.49
C LEU A 41 4.54 6.42 3.87
N GLY A 42 4.28 5.30 3.22
CA GLY A 42 4.93 4.02 3.51
C GLY A 42 4.37 3.26 4.72
N THR A 43 3.45 3.87 5.49
CA THR A 43 2.77 3.20 6.60
C THR A 43 1.56 2.38 6.13
N ILE A 44 1.19 1.35 6.89
CA ILE A 44 -0.08 0.64 6.79
C ILE A 44 -1.22 1.58 7.21
N GLY A 45 -0.99 2.33 8.28
CA GLY A 45 -1.89 3.29 8.93
C GLY A 45 -3.10 2.66 9.64
N GLY A 46 -4.05 3.48 10.09
CA GLY A 46 -5.10 3.07 11.04
C GLY A 46 -6.45 2.68 10.43
N GLY A 47 -7.40 2.23 11.26
CA GLY A 47 -8.74 1.80 10.84
C GLY A 47 -8.79 0.31 10.51
N ASN A 48 -9.33 -0.04 9.35
CA ASN A 48 -9.36 -1.42 8.85
C ASN A 48 -8.10 -1.82 8.06
N HIS A 49 -7.03 -1.02 8.13
CA HIS A 49 -5.75 -1.32 7.50
C HIS A 49 -4.94 -2.30 8.36
N PHE A 50 -4.32 -3.29 7.71
CA PHE A 50 -3.54 -4.34 8.39
C PHE A 50 -2.47 -4.92 7.47
N ALA A 51 -1.46 -5.55 8.05
CA ALA A 51 -0.60 -6.50 7.38
C ALA A 51 -0.63 -7.82 8.15
N GLU A 52 -1.02 -8.90 7.49
CA GLU A 52 -1.20 -10.21 8.10
C GLU A 52 -0.36 -11.27 7.37
N SER A 53 0.29 -12.13 8.15
CA SER A 53 0.98 -13.31 7.65
C SER A 53 0.03 -14.51 7.69
N GLN A 54 -0.23 -15.09 6.53
CA GLN A 54 -1.22 -16.15 6.34
C GLN A 54 -0.55 -17.43 5.85
N ALA A 55 -0.96 -18.56 6.41
CA ALA A 55 -0.60 -19.89 5.91
C ALA A 55 -1.73 -20.43 5.02
N VAL A 56 -1.37 -21.12 3.96
CA VAL A 56 -2.35 -21.74 3.06
C VAL A 56 -2.90 -22.99 3.74
N ASP A 57 -4.19 -22.96 4.07
CA ASP A 57 -4.91 -24.12 4.63
C ASP A 57 -5.40 -25.05 3.51
N LYS A 58 -6.17 -24.50 2.55
CA LYS A 58 -6.77 -25.28 1.46
C LYS A 58 -6.78 -24.54 0.14
N ILE A 59 -6.45 -25.25 -0.93
CA ILE A 59 -6.52 -24.77 -2.31
C ILE A 59 -7.77 -25.35 -2.99
N TYR A 60 -8.62 -24.49 -3.55
CA TYR A 60 -9.86 -24.90 -4.21
C TYR A 60 -9.74 -25.00 -5.74
N MET A 61 -8.93 -24.15 -6.36
CA MET A 61 -8.74 -24.06 -7.82
C MET A 61 -7.25 -24.05 -8.18
N PRO A 62 -6.55 -25.21 -8.06
CA PRO A 62 -5.11 -25.28 -8.26
C PRO A 62 -4.67 -24.86 -9.67
N GLU A 63 -5.52 -25.03 -10.68
CA GLU A 63 -5.27 -24.67 -12.08
C GLU A 63 -5.16 -23.16 -12.32
N LYS A 64 -5.69 -22.32 -11.41
CA LYS A 64 -5.62 -20.86 -11.50
C LYS A 64 -4.39 -20.27 -10.80
N LEU A 65 -3.61 -21.10 -10.09
CA LEU A 65 -2.46 -20.62 -9.35
C LEU A 65 -1.28 -20.37 -10.30
N PRO A 66 -0.43 -19.36 -10.01
CA PRO A 66 0.85 -19.18 -10.70
C PRO A 66 1.70 -20.46 -10.62
N LYS A 67 2.46 -20.76 -11.67
CA LYS A 67 3.32 -21.96 -11.73
C LYS A 67 4.34 -22.05 -10.59
N ASN A 68 4.73 -20.91 -10.01
CA ASN A 68 5.68 -20.79 -8.92
C ASN A 68 5.01 -20.66 -7.53
N PHE A 69 3.68 -20.84 -7.43
CA PHE A 69 3.00 -20.80 -6.16
C PHE A 69 3.43 -21.96 -5.28
N ASN A 70 3.80 -21.65 -4.04
CA ASN A 70 4.24 -22.62 -3.05
C ASN A 70 3.35 -22.52 -1.80
N PRO A 71 2.44 -23.49 -1.55
CA PRO A 71 1.55 -23.43 -0.38
C PRO A 71 2.28 -23.59 0.96
N GLN A 72 3.53 -24.05 0.95
CA GLN A 72 4.37 -24.11 2.15
C GLN A 72 5.02 -22.77 2.48
N CYS A 73 4.89 -21.75 1.62
CA CYS A 73 5.33 -20.38 1.89
C CYS A 73 4.21 -19.56 2.54
N LEU A 74 4.57 -18.78 3.58
CA LEU A 74 3.68 -17.77 4.15
C LEU A 74 3.38 -16.69 3.13
N GLN A 75 2.11 -16.28 3.08
CA GLN A 75 1.62 -15.17 2.28
C GLN A 75 1.53 -13.93 3.17
N LEU A 76 1.94 -12.77 2.66
CA LEU A 76 1.74 -11.50 3.35
C LEU A 76 0.61 -10.75 2.64
N VAL A 77 -0.48 -10.52 3.37
CA VAL A 77 -1.60 -9.70 2.89
C VAL A 77 -1.50 -8.34 3.55
N VAL A 78 -1.40 -7.29 2.73
CA VAL A 78 -1.38 -5.90 3.20
C VAL A 78 -2.64 -5.21 2.71
N HIS A 79 -3.52 -4.85 3.64
CA HIS A 79 -4.66 -3.97 3.39
C HIS A 79 -4.27 -2.55 3.78
N SER A 80 -4.09 -1.68 2.79
CA SER A 80 -3.71 -0.29 2.97
C SER A 80 -4.34 0.57 1.85
N GLY A 81 -3.95 1.83 1.76
CA GLY A 81 -4.66 2.88 1.03
C GLY A 81 -3.82 4.13 0.91
N SER A 82 -4.35 5.18 0.28
CA SER A 82 -3.58 6.36 -0.14
C SER A 82 -3.25 7.37 0.95
N ARG A 83 -3.53 7.04 2.22
CA ARG A 83 -3.43 7.96 3.36
C ARG A 83 -4.23 9.23 3.09
N GLY A 84 -3.70 10.40 3.44
CA GLY A 84 -4.38 11.69 3.21
C GLY A 84 -4.55 12.08 1.74
N LEU A 85 -3.81 11.48 0.80
CA LEU A 85 -3.85 11.88 -0.61
C LEU A 85 -5.23 11.64 -1.24
N GLY A 86 -5.82 10.45 -1.03
CA GLY A 86 -7.14 10.14 -1.56
C GLY A 86 -8.23 11.05 -0.99
N GLN A 87 -8.14 11.35 0.32
CA GLN A 87 -9.05 12.27 0.97
C GLN A 87 -8.91 13.70 0.42
N GLN A 88 -7.69 14.19 0.20
CA GLN A 88 -7.46 15.52 -0.37
C GLN A 88 -8.02 15.62 -1.79
N ILE A 89 -7.80 14.60 -2.62
CA ILE A 89 -8.35 14.51 -3.98
C ILE A 89 -9.88 14.53 -3.93
N LEU A 90 -10.48 13.66 -3.11
CA LEU A 90 -11.93 13.60 -2.94
C LEU A 90 -12.49 14.94 -2.48
N ARG A 91 -11.85 15.56 -1.49
CA ARG A 91 -12.30 16.85 -0.95
C ARG A 91 -12.24 17.94 -2.01
N THR A 92 -11.13 18.01 -2.76
CA THR A 92 -10.97 18.97 -3.87
C THR A 92 -12.06 18.78 -4.93
N HIS A 93 -12.41 17.53 -5.24
CA HIS A 93 -13.50 17.23 -6.18
C HIS A 93 -14.84 17.68 -5.62
N VAL A 94 -15.16 17.32 -4.38
CA VAL A 94 -16.44 17.67 -3.75
C VAL A 94 -16.59 19.18 -3.59
N ASP A 95 -15.54 19.90 -3.22
CA ASP A 95 -15.59 21.35 -3.09
C ASP A 95 -15.81 22.05 -4.46
N LYS A 96 -15.31 21.46 -5.56
CA LYS A 96 -15.44 22.02 -6.93
C LYS A 96 -16.72 21.58 -7.66
N PHE A 97 -17.15 20.34 -7.46
CA PHE A 97 -18.18 19.68 -8.27
C PHE A 97 -19.33 19.13 -7.41
N SER A 98 -19.32 19.37 -6.10
CA SER A 98 -20.29 18.81 -5.14
C SER A 98 -20.33 17.27 -5.24
N HIS A 99 -21.52 16.68 -5.37
CA HIS A 99 -21.67 15.22 -5.50
C HIS A 99 -21.78 14.78 -6.95
N THR A 100 -21.48 15.67 -7.90
CA THR A 100 -21.49 15.33 -9.33
C THR A 100 -20.36 14.36 -9.62
N GLY A 101 -20.68 13.26 -10.30
CA GLY A 101 -19.68 12.33 -10.81
C GLY A 101 -18.75 13.01 -11.82
N LEU A 102 -17.66 12.34 -12.18
CA LEU A 102 -16.89 12.76 -13.36
C LEU A 102 -17.81 12.62 -14.57
N ALA A 103 -17.93 13.69 -15.38
CA ALA A 103 -18.68 13.61 -16.62
C ALA A 103 -18.04 12.53 -17.51
N ASP A 104 -18.85 11.61 -18.04
CA ASP A 104 -18.43 10.75 -19.13
C ASP A 104 -18.13 11.66 -20.33
N LEU A 105 -16.87 12.02 -20.56
CA LEU A 105 -16.21 12.24 -21.86
C LEU A 105 -14.95 13.12 -21.73
N ALA A 106 -13.93 12.72 -22.49
CA ALA A 106 -12.72 13.49 -22.84
C ALA A 106 -11.78 13.84 -21.68
N TYR A 107 -10.81 12.94 -21.50
CA TYR A 107 -9.49 13.11 -20.89
C TYR A 107 -8.73 14.32 -21.50
N SER A 108 -9.20 15.55 -21.24
CA SER A 108 -8.61 16.79 -21.78
C SER A 108 -8.21 17.77 -20.68
N ASP A 109 -8.83 17.70 -19.50
CA ASP A 109 -8.32 18.41 -18.34
C ASP A 109 -7.25 17.53 -17.67
N LYS A 110 -6.01 17.97 -17.75
CA LYS A 110 -4.82 17.36 -17.16
C LYS A 110 -4.83 17.39 -15.62
N ALA A 111 -5.98 17.23 -14.98
CA ALA A 111 -6.05 16.76 -13.60
C ALA A 111 -5.88 15.24 -13.61
N THR A 112 -4.75 14.76 -14.13
CA THR A 112 -4.36 13.36 -14.00
C THR A 112 -4.18 13.10 -12.52
N PHE A 113 -5.20 12.57 -11.86
CA PHE A 113 -5.12 12.08 -10.48
C PHE A 113 -4.19 10.87 -10.48
N ARG A 114 -2.88 11.12 -10.50
CA ARG A 114 -1.86 10.10 -10.50
C ARG A 114 -1.73 9.59 -9.08
N LEU A 115 -2.46 8.52 -8.79
CA LEU A 115 -2.42 7.84 -7.50
C LEU A 115 -1.09 7.08 -7.39
N HIS A 116 -0.12 7.69 -6.71
CA HIS A 116 1.13 7.01 -6.39
C HIS A 116 0.94 6.19 -5.12
N PHE A 117 1.05 4.88 -5.26
CA PHE A 117 1.16 3.96 -4.13
C PHE A 117 2.64 3.70 -3.86
N VAL A 118 3.10 4.05 -2.67
CA VAL A 118 4.45 3.70 -2.20
C VAL A 118 4.30 2.72 -1.06
N PHE A 119 4.70 1.47 -1.31
CA PHE A 119 4.75 0.41 -0.31
C PHE A 119 6.20 -0.04 -0.13
N LYS A 120 6.65 -0.09 1.12
CA LYS A 120 7.94 -0.66 1.49
C LYS A 120 7.69 -2.05 2.07
N ILE A 121 8.15 -3.09 1.38
CA ILE A 121 8.13 -4.46 1.91
C ILE A 121 9.56 -4.96 1.83
N ASN A 122 10.23 -5.01 2.98
CA ASN A 122 11.59 -5.53 3.08
C ASN A 122 11.54 -7.05 3.27
N PHE A 123 11.87 -7.81 2.24
CA PHE A 123 12.18 -9.24 2.38
C PHE A 123 13.70 -9.40 2.44
N TYR A 124 14.20 -9.87 3.59
CA TYR A 124 15.58 -10.32 3.71
C TYR A 124 15.57 -11.86 3.67
N GLY A 125 16.02 -12.41 2.53
CA GLY A 125 16.28 -13.84 2.34
C GLY A 125 17.62 -14.25 2.93
#